data_AF-A0A6P3EJW2-F1
#
_entry.id   AF-A0A6P3EJW2-F1
#
_cell.length_a   1.000
_cell.length_b   1.000
_cell.length_c   1.000
_cell.angle_alpha   90.00
_cell.angle_beta   90.00
_cell.angle_gamma   90.00
#
_symmetry.space_group_name_H-M   'P 1'
#
loop_
_entity.id
_entity.type
_entity.pdbx_description
1 polymer ?
#
loop_
_entity_poly.entity_id
_entity_poly.type
_entity_poly.pdbx_seq_one_letter_code
_entity_poly.pdbx_strand_id
1 'polypeptide(L)'
;MPGARCAMATPSLRGRLVRLANPRKPTLKPNKPLILANKVGERRREKGEATCITEMSVMMACWKQNEFRDSACKKEIQDFFDCSSRAQVTATGVHSQE
;
A
#
# COMPACT_ATOMS: atom_id res chain seq x y z
N MET A 1 -9.72 24.45 8.33
CA MET A 1 -10.34 24.03 7.06
C MET A 1 -11.13 22.75 7.32
N PRO A 2 -12.47 22.79 7.44
CA PRO A 2 -13.25 21.59 7.68
C PRO A 2 -13.31 20.73 6.41
N GLY A 3 -12.89 19.47 6.53
CA GLY A 3 -12.80 18.51 5.43
C GLY A 3 -14.17 18.21 4.82
N ALA A 4 -14.26 18.32 3.49
CA ALA A 4 -15.43 17.92 2.74
C ALA A 4 -15.64 16.41 2.90
N ARG A 5 -16.74 16.03 3.55
CA ARG A 5 -17.23 14.65 3.52
C ARG A 5 -17.74 14.37 2.10
N CYS A 6 -17.10 13.48 1.36
CA CYS A 6 -17.64 12.98 0.09
C CYS A 6 -18.92 12.19 0.38
N ALA A 7 -20.08 12.80 0.09
CA ALA A 7 -21.32 12.06 -0.03
C ALA A 7 -21.18 11.08 -1.21
N MET A 8 -21.38 9.79 -0.97
CA MET A 8 -21.45 8.76 -2.00
C MET A 8 -22.76 8.93 -2.79
N ALA A 9 -22.80 9.90 -3.70
CA ALA A 9 -23.93 10.06 -4.61
C ALA A 9 -23.79 9.07 -5.77
N THR A 10 -24.76 8.18 -5.97
CA THR A 10 -24.81 7.30 -7.15
C THR A 10 -25.24 8.12 -8.38
N PRO A 11 -24.39 8.31 -9.40
CA PRO A 11 -24.74 9.08 -10.58
C PRO A 11 -25.77 8.35 -11.47
N SER A 12 -26.66 9.09 -12.11
CA SER A 12 -27.70 8.54 -13.01
C SER A 12 -27.11 7.96 -14.30
N LEU A 13 -27.59 6.78 -14.72
CA LEU A 13 -27.21 6.09 -15.96
C LEU A 13 -28.14 6.40 -17.15
N ARG A 14 -29.22 7.18 -16.94
CA ARG A 14 -30.20 7.48 -18.00
C ARG A 14 -29.53 8.22 -19.15
N GLY A 15 -29.67 7.70 -20.37
CA GLY A 15 -29.13 8.31 -21.59
C GLY A 15 -27.63 8.13 -21.81
N ARG A 16 -26.92 7.37 -20.95
CA ARG A 16 -25.46 7.17 -21.03
C ARG A 16 -25.04 5.91 -21.79
N LEU A 17 -25.99 5.00 -22.04
CA LEU A 17 -25.77 3.72 -22.73
C LEU A 17 -26.39 3.75 -24.13
N VAL A 18 -25.85 2.88 -24.99
CA VAL A 18 -26.42 2.62 -26.33
C VAL A 18 -27.79 1.96 -26.14
N ARG A 19 -28.86 2.64 -26.51
CA ARG A 19 -30.22 2.07 -26.61
C ARG A 19 -30.92 2.69 -27.79
N LEU A 20 -31.76 1.91 -28.48
CA LEU A 20 -32.50 2.39 -29.65
C LEU A 20 -33.38 3.62 -29.31
N ALA A 21 -34.00 3.62 -28.13
CA ALA A 21 -34.83 4.73 -27.64
C ALA A 21 -34.02 5.94 -27.11
N ASN A 22 -32.68 5.87 -27.09
CA ASN A 22 -31.84 6.95 -26.62
C ASN A 22 -31.20 7.67 -27.83
N PRO A 23 -31.69 8.87 -28.21
CA PRO A 23 -31.11 9.62 -29.32
C PRO A 23 -29.75 10.26 -28.98
N ARG A 24 -29.34 10.23 -27.70
CA ARG A 24 -28.08 10.84 -27.26
C ARG A 24 -26.89 9.93 -27.53
N LYS A 25 -25.76 10.52 -27.90
CA LYS A 25 -24.49 9.80 -28.04
C LYS A 25 -24.13 9.15 -26.69
N PRO A 26 -23.84 7.85 -26.65
CA PRO A 26 -23.54 7.13 -25.42
C PRO A 26 -22.19 7.57 -24.84
N THR A 27 -22.18 7.98 -23.58
CA THR A 27 -20.98 8.42 -22.87
C THR A 27 -20.23 7.26 -22.20
N LEU A 28 -20.94 6.17 -21.87
CA LEU A 28 -20.36 4.98 -21.25
C LEU A 28 -20.38 3.82 -22.22
N LYS A 29 -19.26 3.10 -22.31
CA LYS A 29 -19.10 1.87 -23.09
C LYS A 29 -18.57 0.75 -22.17
N PRO A 30 -19.44 0.12 -21.36
CA PRO A 30 -19.03 -0.94 -20.44
C PRO A 30 -18.62 -2.19 -21.22
N ASN A 31 -17.44 -2.75 -20.93
CA ASN A 31 -17.00 -4.05 -21.48
C ASN A 31 -17.69 -5.25 -20.80
N LYS A 32 -18.34 -5.01 -19.65
CA LYS A 32 -19.05 -6.01 -18.83
C LYS A 32 -20.47 -5.50 -18.57
N PRO A 33 -21.48 -6.37 -18.45
CA PRO A 33 -22.84 -5.93 -18.14
C PRO A 33 -22.87 -5.21 -16.79
N LEU A 34 -23.64 -4.13 -16.70
CA LEU A 34 -23.82 -3.34 -15.46
C LEU A 34 -24.81 -4.04 -14.53
N ILE A 35 -24.45 -5.26 -14.12
CA ILE A 35 -25.17 -6.09 -13.16
C ILE A 35 -24.22 -6.36 -12.01
N LEU A 36 -24.70 -6.22 -10.78
CA LEU A 36 -23.89 -6.51 -9.59
C LEU A 36 -23.61 -8.01 -9.52
N ALA A 37 -22.36 -8.35 -9.17
CA ALA A 37 -21.99 -9.73 -8.89
C ALA A 37 -22.27 -10.08 -7.43
N ASN A 38 -22.53 -11.36 -7.14
CA ASN A 38 -22.69 -11.88 -5.78
C ASN A 38 -21.35 -12.09 -5.05
N LYS A 39 -20.30 -11.38 -5.47
CA LYS A 39 -18.96 -11.43 -4.87
C LYS A 39 -18.29 -10.06 -4.94
N VAL A 40 -17.43 -9.79 -3.98
CA VAL A 40 -16.64 -8.57 -3.90
C VAL A 40 -15.21 -8.83 -4.41
N GLY A 41 -14.50 -7.75 -4.79
CA GLY A 41 -13.09 -7.85 -5.13
C GLY A 41 -12.26 -8.23 -3.90
N GLU A 42 -11.31 -9.13 -4.08
CA GLU A 42 -10.39 -9.54 -3.00
C GLU A 42 -9.56 -8.34 -2.52
N ARG A 43 -9.26 -8.29 -1.21
CA ARG A 43 -8.37 -7.25 -0.69
C ARG A 43 -6.99 -7.44 -1.32
N ARG A 44 -6.47 -6.39 -1.95
CA ARG A 44 -5.10 -6.42 -2.45
C ARG A 44 -4.15 -6.56 -1.26
N ARG A 45 -3.30 -7.59 -1.28
CA ARG A 45 -2.20 -7.71 -0.32
C ARG A 45 -1.22 -6.56 -0.55
N GLU A 46 -0.68 -6.04 0.55
CA GLU A 46 0.39 -5.06 0.49
C GLU A 46 1.57 -5.68 -0.26
N LYS A 47 2.20 -4.89 -1.12
CA LYS A 47 3.38 -5.34 -1.86
C LYS A 47 4.56 -5.35 -0.89
N GLY A 48 5.54 -6.22 -1.14
CA GLY A 48 6.79 -6.19 -0.39
C GLY A 48 7.50 -4.87 -0.61
N GLU A 49 7.45 -3.99 0.39
CA GLU A 49 8.27 -2.78 0.46
C GLU A 49 9.52 -3.07 1.28
N ALA A 50 10.62 -2.40 0.96
CA ALA A 50 11.85 -2.54 1.75
C ALA A 50 11.61 -1.93 3.13
N THR A 51 11.67 -2.77 4.17
CA THR A 51 11.56 -2.35 5.58
C THR A 51 12.94 -2.01 6.15
N CYS A 52 12.98 -1.28 7.27
CA CYS A 52 14.22 -0.93 7.99
C CYS A 52 15.23 -0.06 7.21
N ILE A 53 14.74 0.74 6.26
CA ILE A 53 15.59 1.61 5.42
C ILE A 53 16.29 2.69 6.27
N THR A 54 15.60 3.21 7.28
CA THR A 54 16.11 4.26 8.17
C THR A 54 17.32 3.80 8.96
N GLU A 55 17.23 2.65 9.59
CA GLU A 55 18.27 2.00 10.39
C GLU A 55 19.46 1.62 9.50
N MET A 56 19.17 1.09 8.31
CA MET A 56 20.20 0.78 7.32
C MET A 56 20.98 2.04 6.91
N SER A 57 20.29 3.17 6.70
CA SER A 57 20.95 4.42 6.33
C SER A 57 21.84 4.99 7.43
N VAL A 58 21.43 4.87 8.70
CA VAL A 58 22.21 5.35 9.85
C VAL A 58 23.45 4.47 10.07
N MET A 59 23.31 3.15 10.00
CA MET A 59 24.44 2.21 10.08
C MET A 59 25.48 2.50 8.98
N MET A 60 25.03 2.71 7.74
CA MET A 60 25.91 3.04 6.61
C MET A 60 26.59 4.40 6.79
N ALA A 61 25.92 5.37 7.42
CA ALA A 61 26.52 6.66 7.75
C ALA A 61 27.61 6.51 8.81
N CYS A 62 27.38 5.71 9.86
CA CYS A 62 28.38 5.43 10.88
C CYS A 62 29.60 4.71 10.30
N TRP A 63 29.39 3.69 9.48
CA TRP A 63 30.49 2.97 8.81
C TRP A 63 31.34 3.90 7.96
N LYS A 64 30.71 4.80 7.20
CA LYS A 64 31.44 5.76 6.36
C LYS A 64 32.36 6.67 7.19
N GLN A 65 31.96 7.05 8.40
CA GLN A 65 32.76 7.91 9.29
C GLN A 65 33.88 7.16 10.00
N ASN A 66 33.69 5.86 10.25
CA ASN A 66 34.58 5.05 11.10
C ASN A 66 35.34 3.97 10.32
N GLU A 67 35.60 4.19 9.03
CA GLU A 67 36.33 3.23 8.17
C GLU A 67 35.70 1.83 8.17
N PHE A 68 34.38 1.75 8.25
CA PHE A 68 33.62 0.49 8.28
C PHE A 68 33.98 -0.41 9.47
N ARG A 69 34.42 0.17 10.61
CA ARG A 69 34.69 -0.59 11.83
C ARG A 69 33.40 -0.86 12.60
N ASP A 70 33.04 -2.14 12.69
CA ASP A 70 31.86 -2.59 13.45
C ASP A 70 31.95 -2.28 14.94
N SER A 71 33.16 -2.26 15.51
CA SER A 71 33.36 -1.92 16.92
C SER A 71 32.93 -0.50 17.26
N ALA A 72 33.06 0.44 16.33
CA ALA A 72 32.66 1.84 16.50
C ALA A 72 31.15 2.04 16.26
N CYS A 73 30.54 1.21 15.40
CA CYS A 73 29.13 1.33 15.00
C CYS A 73 28.22 0.25 15.63
N LYS A 74 28.65 -0.33 16.76
CA LYS A 74 27.94 -1.44 17.41
C LYS A 74 26.47 -1.13 17.69
N LYS A 75 26.17 0.12 18.07
CA LYS A 75 24.82 0.55 18.41
C LYS A 75 23.93 0.56 17.17
N GLU A 76 24.39 1.18 16.10
CA GLU A 76 23.66 1.31 14.83
C GLU A 76 23.46 -0.04 14.15
N ILE A 77 24.42 -0.94 14.30
CA ILE A 77 24.34 -2.33 13.84
C ILE A 77 23.27 -3.09 14.64
N GLN A 78 23.26 -2.96 15.97
CA GLN A 78 22.26 -3.61 16.82
C GLN A 78 20.85 -3.11 16.48
N ASP A 79 20.67 -1.79 16.34
CA ASP A 79 19.38 -1.18 16.00
C ASP A 79 18.84 -1.70 14.65
N PHE A 80 19.73 -1.88 13.65
CA PHE A 80 19.37 -2.48 12.35
C PHE A 80 18.96 -3.95 12.47
N PHE A 81 19.70 -4.76 13.23
CA PHE A 81 19.36 -6.17 13.44
C PHE A 81 18.05 -6.34 14.21
N ASP A 82 17.81 -5.49 15.21
CA ASP A 82 16.57 -5.45 15.96
C ASP A 82 15.39 -5.07 15.05
N CYS A 83 15.57 -4.12 14.11
CA CYS A 83 14.54 -3.81 13.13
C CYS A 83 14.27 -4.99 12.18
N SER A 84 15.33 -5.60 11.64
CA SER A 84 15.19 -6.68 10.66
C SER A 84 14.56 -7.93 11.25
N SER A 85 14.86 -8.27 12.50
CA SER A 85 14.22 -9.38 13.21
C SER A 85 12.72 -9.14 13.42
N ARG A 86 12.33 -7.93 13.86
CA ARG A 86 10.91 -7.53 13.96
C ARG A 86 10.21 -7.56 12.61
N ALA A 87 10.87 -7.06 11.56
CA ALA A 87 10.33 -7.07 10.21
C ALA A 87 10.13 -8.50 9.69
N GLN A 88 11.07 -9.41 9.95
CA GLN A 88 10.96 -10.82 9.57
C GLN A 88 9.79 -11.52 10.28
N VAL A 89 9.60 -11.25 11.58
CA VAL A 89 8.46 -11.72 12.36
C VAL A 89 7.13 -11.24 11.74
N THR A 90 7.04 -9.94 11.42
CA THR A 90 5.82 -9.39 10.81
C THR A 90 5.55 -9.94 9.40
N ALA A 91 6.60 -10.22 8.63
CA ALA A 91 6.50 -10.76 7.27
C ALA A 91 6.14 -12.24 7.24
N THR A 92 6.62 -13.03 8.21
CA THR A 92 6.33 -14.47 8.33
C THR A 92 5.04 -14.75 9.09
N GLY A 93 4.41 -13.73 9.70
CA GLY A 93 3.17 -13.88 10.44
C GLY A 93 3.32 -14.63 11.76
N VAL A 94 4.55 -14.86 12.23
CA VAL A 94 4.82 -15.51 13.52
C VAL A 94 4.74 -14.43 14.60
N HIS A 95 3.53 -14.12 15.03
CA HIS A 95 3.29 -13.15 16.10
C HIS A 95 3.87 -13.69 17.42
N SER A 96 5.12 -13.40 17.74
CA SER A 96 5.59 -13.46 19.13
C SER A 96 4.92 -12.27 19.85
N GLN A 97 3.79 -12.55 20.47
CA GLN A 97 3.29 -11.73 21.58
C GLN A 97 4.35 -11.76 22.68
N GLU A 98 4.80 -10.59 23.11
CA GLU A 98 5.08 -10.36 24.52
C GLU A 98 3.94 -9.51 25.07
#